data_AF-A0A835SQ35-F1
#
_entry.id   AF-A0A835SQ35-F1
#
_cell.length_a   1.000
_cell.length_b   1.000
_cell.length_c   1.000
_cell.angle_alpha   90.00
_cell.angle_beta   90.00
_cell.angle_gamma   90.00
#
_symmetry.space_group_name_H-M   'P 1'
#
loop_
_entity.id
_entity.type
_entity.pdbx_description
1 polymer ?
#
loop_
_entity_poly.entity_id
_entity_poly.type
_entity_poly.pdbx_seq_one_letter_code
_entity_poly.pdbx_strand_id
1 'polypeptide(L)'
;MSVETANGNGVPRSASFLDVKSTVEADVPPSKRAKTAAVVNLLEGRKAVQESENEIAEVVIVCEPEQASLMMGGLHPRGSLYERPVNIDTAKQQHAEFRNVLRAHGVKVLTVREILAHNVDTNMSARVDLEELVFSALSYEMAAGQDLMALAEADRHYLSDAYKREVISQMGTSQLIDTVMINPTVSLLPSYRDTGFTATYTFEPLSNLVYTRDQQVTTCKGIVMGRLRSAQRQREVQVMRFCFNKLGMAVAGEIKEPGYLEGGDFFPMSRDLAMAGIGLRSNLEACKQLMDEDLLGTRRFAVVRDDFDQHQDRMHLDCVFSVLSDTCCIMLSDIMGDKSATRRLVDEYTRDPETGKYKLTREGVEFSAFIAGEGYAIIPITNEHQLQYACNVLNLGDSRIVSVHPPSARQIVRDPRFKGDVQVIDFSSITSMYGSVHCASQVVKRIPRK
;
A
#
# COMPACT_ATOMS: atom_id res chain seq x y z
N MET A 1 -13.16 38.79 -82.04
CA MET A 1 -14.29 38.14 -81.38
C MET A 1 -13.73 36.89 -80.70
N SER A 2 -13.42 36.92 -79.39
CA SER A 2 -14.27 36.52 -78.24
C SER A 2 -14.70 35.03 -78.30
N VAL A 3 -14.61 34.15 -77.29
CA VAL A 3 -14.45 34.15 -75.81
C VAL A 3 -14.24 32.65 -75.39
N GLU A 4 -13.26 32.29 -74.55
CA GLU A 4 -13.34 31.67 -73.18
C GLU A 4 -14.47 30.63 -72.91
N THR A 5 -14.26 29.44 -72.28
CA THR A 5 -14.07 29.14 -70.83
C THR A 5 -13.51 27.68 -70.63
N ALA A 6 -12.50 27.34 -69.78
CA ALA A 6 -12.43 27.08 -68.31
C ALA A 6 -13.41 25.98 -67.78
N ASN A 7 -13.11 24.90 -67.03
CA ASN A 7 -12.21 24.51 -65.90
C ASN A 7 -12.10 22.94 -65.86
N GLY A 8 -11.23 22.21 -65.13
CA GLY A 8 -10.20 22.46 -64.13
C GLY A 8 -9.73 21.15 -63.43
N ASN A 9 -8.60 21.24 -62.72
CA ASN A 9 -8.04 20.42 -61.62
C ASN A 9 -7.49 18.99 -61.84
N GLY A 10 -6.15 18.86 -61.75
CA GLY A 10 -5.44 17.63 -61.39
C GLY A 10 -4.17 17.93 -60.58
N VAL A 11 -4.06 17.40 -59.36
CA VAL A 11 -2.93 17.52 -58.42
C VAL A 11 -2.01 16.29 -58.56
N PRO A 12 -0.67 16.40 -58.48
CA PRO A 12 0.26 15.31 -58.80
C PRO A 12 0.63 14.42 -57.60
N ARG A 13 0.91 13.14 -57.90
CA ARG A 13 1.40 12.07 -57.01
C ARG A 13 2.82 12.35 -56.48
N SER A 14 3.04 12.19 -55.18
CA SER A 14 4.37 12.21 -54.53
C SER A 14 4.97 10.81 -54.38
N ALA A 15 6.29 10.74 -54.56
CA ALA A 15 7.12 9.55 -54.71
C ALA A 15 7.38 8.78 -53.40
N SER A 16 7.55 7.46 -53.54
CA SER A 16 7.93 6.51 -52.49
C SER A 16 9.43 6.56 -52.19
N PHE A 17 9.78 6.66 -50.91
CA PHE A 17 11.13 6.49 -50.37
C PHE A 17 11.10 5.27 -49.45
N LEU A 18 11.66 4.14 -49.86
CA LEU A 18 12.02 3.02 -48.97
C LEU A 18 12.86 2.02 -49.77
N ASP A 19 14.17 2.02 -49.54
CA ASP A 19 15.06 0.96 -50.00
C ASP A 19 16.28 0.90 -49.07
N VAL A 20 16.14 0.23 -47.91
CA VAL A 20 17.28 -0.25 -47.12
C VAL A 20 16.96 -1.62 -46.53
N LYS A 21 17.90 -2.54 -46.80
CA LYS A 21 17.88 -3.99 -46.61
C LYS A 21 17.79 -4.43 -45.14
N SER A 22 17.12 -5.56 -44.97
CA SER A 22 17.07 -6.40 -43.78
C SER A 22 18.42 -7.09 -43.50
N THR A 23 18.81 -7.12 -42.22
CA THR A 23 19.84 -8.02 -41.70
C THR A 23 19.33 -8.70 -40.43
N VAL A 24 18.89 -9.94 -40.62
CA VAL A 24 19.00 -11.16 -39.79
C VAL A 24 19.12 -10.99 -38.27
N GLU A 25 18.11 -11.50 -37.58
CA GLU A 25 18.05 -11.76 -36.13
C GLU A 25 19.12 -12.76 -35.68
N ALA A 26 19.80 -12.44 -34.57
CA ALA A 26 20.61 -13.37 -33.80
C ALA A 26 20.05 -13.45 -32.38
N ASP A 27 19.74 -14.68 -32.00
CA ASP A 27 19.25 -15.16 -30.70
C ASP A 27 20.19 -14.72 -29.55
N VAL A 28 19.69 -13.98 -28.56
CA VAL A 28 20.46 -13.55 -27.38
C VAL A 28 19.91 -14.26 -26.13
N PRO A 29 20.72 -15.12 -25.46
CA PRO A 29 20.27 -15.82 -24.25
C PRO A 29 20.20 -14.89 -23.02
N PRO A 30 19.42 -15.24 -21.98
CA PRO A 30 19.16 -14.35 -20.86
C PRO A 30 20.44 -14.12 -20.03
N SER A 31 20.84 -12.86 -19.88
CA SER A 31 22.05 -12.50 -19.13
C SER A 31 21.86 -12.74 -17.62
N LYS A 32 22.75 -13.54 -17.03
CA LYS A 32 22.95 -13.66 -15.58
C LYS A 32 24.07 -12.72 -15.12
N ARG A 33 23.72 -11.68 -14.33
CA ARG A 33 24.34 -11.25 -13.04
C ARG A 33 24.35 -9.72 -12.83
N ALA A 34 23.59 -9.32 -11.82
CA ALA A 34 23.98 -8.53 -10.63
C ALA A 34 25.10 -7.48 -10.72
N LYS A 35 24.75 -6.24 -10.36
CA LYS A 35 25.41 -5.43 -9.32
C LYS A 35 24.43 -4.37 -8.82
N THR A 36 24.27 -4.30 -7.50
CA THR A 36 23.47 -3.34 -6.73
C THR A 36 23.63 -1.94 -7.32
N ALA A 37 22.57 -1.43 -7.95
CA ALA A 37 22.50 -0.02 -8.34
C ALA A 37 22.81 0.79 -7.08
N ALA A 38 23.64 1.82 -7.22
CA ALA A 38 24.00 2.69 -6.12
C ALA A 38 22.72 3.25 -5.48
N VAL A 39 22.32 2.68 -4.34
CA VAL A 39 21.19 3.13 -3.53
C VAL A 39 21.57 4.51 -3.00
N VAL A 40 21.13 5.55 -3.71
CA VAL A 40 21.25 6.92 -3.23
C VAL A 40 20.22 7.09 -2.12
N ASN A 41 20.72 7.50 -0.97
CA ASN A 41 20.22 7.04 0.30
C ASN A 41 19.24 8.05 0.88
N LEU A 42 18.01 8.08 0.36
CA LEU A 42 16.87 8.81 0.96
C LEU A 42 16.77 8.57 2.47
N LEU A 43 17.30 7.44 2.95
CA LEU A 43 17.28 7.04 4.34
C LEU A 43 18.65 6.93 4.99
N GLU A 44 19.75 7.34 4.36
CA GLU A 44 21.12 7.32 4.93
C GLU A 44 21.53 5.98 5.57
N GLY A 45 21.03 4.84 5.05
CA GLY A 45 21.42 3.50 5.46
C GLY A 45 20.61 2.97 6.64
N ARG A 46 19.55 3.69 7.02
CA ARG A 46 18.58 3.25 8.02
C ARG A 46 17.90 1.95 7.56
N LYS A 47 17.89 0.94 8.42
CA LYS A 47 17.15 -0.30 8.23
C LYS A 47 15.73 -0.17 8.76
N ALA A 48 14.78 -0.80 8.10
CA ALA A 48 13.43 -0.93 8.61
C ALA A 48 13.42 -1.86 9.83
N VAL A 49 12.79 -1.43 10.91
CA VAL A 49 12.66 -2.21 12.16
C VAL A 49 11.58 -1.61 13.03
N GLN A 50 10.81 -2.48 13.70
CA GLN A 50 9.90 -2.12 14.78
C GLN A 50 9.93 -3.20 15.86
N GLU A 51 10.24 -2.78 17.09
CA GLU A 51 10.14 -3.64 18.27
C GLU A 51 8.86 -3.30 19.07
N SER A 52 8.44 -2.03 19.09
CA SER A 52 7.18 -1.63 19.74
C SER A 52 6.48 -0.48 19.01
N GLU A 53 5.14 -0.46 19.02
CA GLU A 53 4.32 0.67 18.55
C GLU A 53 4.61 1.99 19.29
N ASN A 54 5.10 1.93 20.53
CA ASN A 54 5.38 3.13 21.34
C ASN A 54 6.84 3.62 21.26
N GLU A 55 7.64 3.04 20.37
CA GLU A 55 8.97 3.55 20.03
C GLU A 55 8.87 4.76 19.09
N ILE A 56 9.84 5.68 19.19
CA ILE A 56 9.85 6.92 18.41
C ILE A 56 9.82 6.60 16.92
N ALA A 57 8.76 7.04 16.23
CA ALA A 57 8.68 6.93 14.78
C ALA A 57 9.72 7.85 14.14
N GLU A 58 10.67 7.27 13.39
CA GLU A 58 11.71 8.04 12.71
C GLU A 58 11.38 8.26 11.24
N VAL A 59 10.85 7.23 10.57
CA VAL A 59 10.54 7.27 9.14
C VAL A 59 9.13 6.72 8.91
N VAL A 60 8.31 7.54 8.26
CA VAL A 60 6.94 7.20 7.88
C VAL A 60 6.77 7.40 6.39
N ILE A 61 6.20 6.38 5.74
CA ILE A 61 5.78 6.43 4.35
C ILE A 61 4.27 6.59 4.32
N VAL A 62 3.81 7.52 3.47
CA VAL A 62 2.39 7.80 3.23
C VAL A 62 2.14 7.84 1.73
N CYS A 63 0.89 7.70 1.30
CA CYS A 63 0.51 7.93 -0.09
C CYS A 63 -0.48 9.08 -0.13
N GLU A 64 -0.15 10.12 -0.90
CA GLU A 64 -1.08 11.22 -1.08
C GLU A 64 -2.35 10.73 -1.79
N PRO A 65 -3.51 11.32 -1.49
CA PRO A 65 -4.71 11.15 -2.29
C PRO A 65 -4.49 11.74 -3.70
N GLU A 66 -3.96 10.92 -4.61
CA GLU A 66 -3.55 11.37 -5.93
C GLU A 66 -4.73 11.63 -6.85
N GLN A 67 -4.67 12.72 -7.62
CA GLN A 67 -5.83 13.25 -8.33
C GLN A 67 -6.42 12.23 -9.31
N ALA A 68 -5.62 11.51 -10.10
CA ALA A 68 -6.15 10.59 -11.11
C ALA A 68 -6.70 9.29 -10.50
N SER A 69 -5.94 8.60 -9.64
CA SER A 69 -6.37 7.34 -9.04
C SER A 69 -7.54 7.52 -8.06
N LEU A 70 -7.49 8.57 -7.23
CA LEU A 70 -8.56 8.88 -6.29
C LEU A 70 -9.82 9.40 -6.99
N MET A 71 -9.68 10.22 -8.04
CA MET A 71 -10.86 10.67 -8.81
C MET A 71 -11.62 9.47 -9.37
N MET A 72 -10.91 8.53 -10.00
CA MET A 72 -11.52 7.33 -10.56
C MET A 72 -12.17 6.46 -9.47
N GLY A 73 -11.51 6.32 -8.31
CA GLY A 73 -12.09 5.66 -7.14
C GLY A 73 -13.38 6.32 -6.64
N GLY A 74 -13.42 7.65 -6.64
CA GLY A 74 -14.56 8.46 -6.21
C GLY A 74 -15.79 8.41 -7.13
N LEU A 75 -15.66 7.92 -8.37
CA LEU A 75 -16.80 7.80 -9.31
C LEU A 75 -17.83 6.76 -8.86
N HIS A 76 -17.40 5.70 -8.17
CA HIS A 76 -18.29 4.69 -7.60
C HIS A 76 -17.77 4.18 -6.24
N PRO A 77 -17.99 4.93 -5.14
CA PRO A 77 -17.33 4.72 -3.85
C PRO A 77 -17.38 3.27 -3.34
N ARG A 78 -18.56 2.64 -3.33
CA ARG A 78 -18.73 1.27 -2.82
C ARG A 78 -17.99 0.21 -3.65
N GLY A 79 -17.82 0.47 -4.95
CA GLY A 79 -17.08 -0.42 -5.86
C GLY A 79 -15.56 -0.26 -5.71
N SER A 80 -15.13 0.89 -5.20
CA SER A 80 -13.74 1.24 -4.94
C SER A 80 -13.35 1.04 -3.46
N LEU A 81 -14.17 0.30 -2.70
CA LEU A 81 -13.97 0.01 -1.28
C LEU A 81 -13.98 1.27 -0.38
N TYR A 82 -14.75 2.30 -0.73
CA TYR A 82 -14.98 3.49 0.09
C TYR A 82 -16.30 3.40 0.86
N GLU A 83 -16.32 3.97 2.05
CA GLU A 83 -17.49 4.05 2.92
C GLU A 83 -18.53 5.03 2.37
N ARG A 84 -18.06 6.21 1.95
CA ARG A 84 -18.86 7.40 1.63
C ARG A 84 -18.24 8.17 0.46
N PRO A 85 -19.01 9.04 -0.22
CA PRO A 85 -18.45 9.97 -1.20
C PRO A 85 -17.35 10.86 -0.61
N VAL A 86 -16.37 11.23 -1.45
CA VAL A 86 -15.14 11.93 -1.02
C VAL A 86 -14.98 13.25 -1.78
N ASN A 87 -14.59 14.32 -1.08
CA ASN A 87 -14.09 15.54 -1.71
C ASN A 87 -12.56 15.45 -1.81
N ILE A 88 -12.05 15.39 -3.04
CA ILE A 88 -10.63 15.15 -3.32
C ILE A 88 -9.77 16.33 -2.84
N ASP A 89 -10.22 17.56 -3.02
CA ASP A 89 -9.46 18.75 -2.61
C ASP A 89 -9.35 18.83 -1.08
N THR A 90 -10.45 18.55 -0.39
CA THR A 90 -10.46 18.42 1.07
C THR A 90 -9.55 17.29 1.55
N ALA A 91 -9.60 16.11 0.90
CA ALA A 91 -8.73 14.98 1.24
C ALA A 91 -7.25 15.34 1.08
N LYS A 92 -6.87 16.04 0.00
CA LYS A 92 -5.50 16.52 -0.22
C LYS A 92 -5.05 17.50 0.85
N GLN A 93 -5.90 18.45 1.23
CA GLN A 93 -5.59 19.42 2.27
C GLN A 93 -5.40 18.74 3.63
N GLN A 94 -6.31 17.83 4.01
CA GLN A 94 -6.24 17.07 5.26
C GLN A 94 -5.01 16.14 5.29
N HIS A 95 -4.67 15.48 4.17
CA HIS A 95 -3.45 14.68 4.07
C HIS A 95 -2.18 15.53 4.20
N ALA A 96 -2.17 16.72 3.58
CA ALA A 96 -1.05 17.64 3.70
C ALA A 96 -0.85 18.09 5.15
N GLU A 97 -1.92 18.40 5.86
CA GLU A 97 -1.88 18.73 7.29
C GLU A 97 -1.37 17.55 8.13
N PHE A 98 -1.86 16.34 7.87
CA PHE A 98 -1.35 15.13 8.53
C PHE A 98 0.17 14.99 8.38
N ARG A 99 0.72 15.16 7.16
CA ARG A 99 2.17 15.14 6.94
C ARG A 99 2.91 16.25 7.70
N ASN A 100 2.33 17.45 7.79
CA ASN A 100 2.92 18.56 8.52
C ASN A 100 2.99 18.24 10.03
N VAL A 101 1.92 17.66 10.58
CA VAL A 101 1.87 17.20 11.98
C VAL A 101 2.98 16.18 12.26
N LEU A 102 3.12 15.16 11.40
CA LEU A 102 4.20 14.18 11.52
C LEU A 102 5.59 14.83 11.50
N ARG A 103 5.84 15.74 10.54
CA ARG A 103 7.13 16.45 10.41
C ARG A 103 7.41 17.35 11.61
N ALA A 104 6.38 18.01 12.16
CA ALA A 104 6.51 18.83 13.37
C ALA A 104 6.93 18.00 14.60
N HIS A 105 6.63 16.70 14.60
CA HIS A 105 7.08 15.74 15.62
C HIS A 105 8.49 15.16 15.36
N GLY A 106 9.20 15.67 14.35
CA GLY A 106 10.55 15.23 13.99
C GLY A 106 10.58 13.96 13.12
N VAL A 107 9.42 13.50 12.63
CA VAL A 107 9.33 12.31 11.77
C VAL A 107 9.77 12.66 10.34
N LYS A 108 10.62 11.82 9.75
CA LYS A 108 10.91 11.87 8.31
C LYS A 108 9.74 11.28 7.53
N VAL A 109 8.96 12.14 6.88
CA VAL A 109 7.80 11.74 6.07
C VAL A 109 8.19 11.72 4.59
N LEU A 110 8.03 10.56 3.95
CA LEU A 110 8.20 10.36 2.52
C LEU A 110 6.88 9.96 1.88
N THR A 111 6.55 10.49 0.72
CA THR A 111 5.39 10.00 -0.04
C THR A 111 5.78 8.94 -1.06
N VAL A 112 4.84 8.05 -1.39
CA VAL A 112 5.02 7.07 -2.49
C VAL A 112 5.48 7.79 -3.77
N ARG A 113 4.86 8.92 -4.12
CA ARG A 113 5.25 9.73 -5.29
C ARG A 113 6.67 10.28 -5.19
N GLU A 114 7.07 10.84 -4.04
CA GLU A 114 8.44 11.31 -3.80
C GLU A 114 9.45 10.17 -3.97
N ILE A 115 9.12 8.98 -3.47
CA ILE A 115 9.97 7.79 -3.60
C ILE A 115 10.06 7.37 -5.06
N LEU A 116 8.94 7.24 -5.78
CA LEU A 116 8.93 6.83 -7.18
C LEU A 116 9.71 7.80 -8.07
N ALA A 117 9.56 9.11 -7.87
CA ALA A 117 10.24 10.16 -8.62
C ALA A 117 11.74 10.27 -8.30
N HIS A 118 12.21 9.70 -7.17
CA HIS A 118 13.56 9.94 -6.69
C HIS A 118 14.64 9.53 -7.70
N ASN A 119 15.48 10.50 -8.08
CA ASN A 119 16.58 10.40 -9.04
C ASN A 119 16.20 9.86 -10.42
N VAL A 120 14.91 9.83 -10.79
CA VAL A 120 14.48 9.32 -12.10
C VAL A 120 15.09 10.15 -13.23
N ASP A 121 15.15 11.47 -13.08
CA ASP A 121 15.68 12.36 -14.12
C ASP A 121 17.22 12.46 -14.14
N THR A 122 17.90 11.93 -13.11
CA THR A 122 19.36 12.08 -12.93
C THR A 122 20.12 10.75 -12.88
N ASN A 123 19.42 9.62 -12.80
CA ASN A 123 20.00 8.28 -12.75
C ASN A 123 19.24 7.34 -13.70
N MET A 124 19.94 6.89 -14.75
CA MET A 124 19.34 6.07 -15.80
C MET A 124 18.87 4.69 -15.29
N SER A 125 19.54 4.09 -14.31
CA SER A 125 19.04 2.84 -13.71
C SER A 125 17.73 3.07 -12.98
N ALA A 126 17.64 4.16 -12.19
CA ALA A 126 16.40 4.52 -11.49
C ALA A 126 15.25 4.87 -12.46
N ARG A 127 15.59 5.42 -13.63
CA ARG A 127 14.66 5.66 -14.73
C ARG A 127 14.13 4.36 -15.32
N VAL A 128 15.01 3.48 -15.77
CA VAL A 128 14.66 2.18 -16.37
C VAL A 128 13.85 1.34 -15.38
N ASP A 129 14.22 1.32 -14.10
CA ASP A 129 13.46 0.59 -13.07
C ASP A 129 11.99 1.07 -12.99
N LEU A 130 11.75 2.39 -13.06
CA LEU A 130 10.39 2.94 -13.07
C LEU A 130 9.66 2.64 -14.39
N GLU A 131 10.36 2.68 -15.52
CA GLU A 131 9.80 2.29 -16.82
C GLU A 131 9.37 0.82 -16.84
N GLU A 132 10.12 -0.10 -16.23
CA GLU A 132 9.70 -1.50 -16.08
C GLU A 132 8.46 -1.64 -15.19
N LEU A 133 8.37 -0.86 -14.11
CA LEU A 133 7.17 -0.85 -13.26
C LEU A 133 5.93 -0.37 -14.03
N VAL A 134 6.08 0.67 -14.86
CA VAL A 134 5.03 1.18 -15.77
C VAL A 134 4.69 0.15 -16.83
N PHE A 135 5.70 -0.50 -17.40
CA PHE A 135 5.52 -1.53 -18.40
C PHE A 135 4.67 -2.68 -17.86
N SER A 136 4.81 -3.04 -16.58
CA SER A 136 3.95 -4.05 -15.98
C SER A 136 2.56 -3.53 -15.57
N ALA A 137 2.27 -2.21 -15.68
CA ALA A 137 1.01 -1.57 -15.27
C ALA A 137 0.10 -1.27 -16.46
N LEU A 138 0.73 -0.84 -17.55
CA LEU A 138 0.07 -0.48 -18.79
C LEU A 138 -0.21 -1.75 -19.60
N SER A 139 -1.44 -1.98 -20.05
CA SER A 139 -1.75 -3.10 -20.93
C SER A 139 -2.27 -2.62 -22.27
N TYR A 140 -1.85 -3.26 -23.36
CA TYR A 140 -2.40 -3.04 -24.71
C TYR A 140 -3.10 -4.31 -25.16
N GLU A 141 -4.30 -4.16 -25.70
CA GLU A 141 -5.10 -5.28 -26.20
C GLU A 141 -5.94 -4.86 -27.41
N MET A 142 -6.46 -5.86 -28.13
CA MET A 142 -7.47 -5.62 -29.16
C MET A 142 -8.84 -5.41 -28.52
N ALA A 143 -9.65 -4.52 -29.10
CA ALA A 143 -11.04 -4.38 -28.71
C ALA A 143 -11.79 -5.71 -28.80
N ALA A 144 -12.74 -5.92 -27.89
CA ALA A 144 -13.49 -7.18 -27.78
C ALA A 144 -14.09 -7.63 -29.12
N GLY A 145 -13.85 -8.88 -29.50
CA GLY A 145 -14.32 -9.47 -30.76
C GLY A 145 -13.47 -9.13 -31.99
N GLN A 146 -12.33 -8.44 -31.83
CA GLN A 146 -11.34 -8.26 -32.88
C GLN A 146 -10.20 -9.27 -32.75
N ASP A 147 -9.63 -9.66 -33.89
CA ASP A 147 -8.49 -10.57 -33.94
C ASP A 147 -7.23 -9.81 -34.36
N LEU A 148 -6.16 -9.95 -33.56
CA LEU A 148 -4.84 -9.39 -33.86
C LEU A 148 -4.29 -9.93 -35.20
N MET A 149 -4.62 -11.18 -35.56
CA MET A 149 -4.15 -11.78 -36.81
C MET A 149 -4.85 -11.19 -38.04
N ALA A 150 -6.01 -10.56 -37.86
CA ALA A 150 -6.70 -9.86 -38.93
C ALA A 150 -6.08 -8.48 -39.25
N LEU A 151 -5.19 -7.96 -38.40
CA LEU A 151 -4.43 -6.74 -38.68
C LEU A 151 -3.34 -6.98 -39.72
N ALA A 152 -3.06 -5.94 -40.51
CA ALA A 152 -1.86 -5.88 -41.33
C ALA A 152 -0.61 -6.01 -40.46
N GLU A 153 0.43 -6.65 -40.98
CA GLU A 153 1.66 -6.94 -40.22
C GLU A 153 2.30 -5.67 -39.63
N ALA A 154 2.31 -4.57 -40.40
CA ALA A 154 2.81 -3.28 -39.96
C ALA A 154 2.02 -2.71 -38.76
N ASP A 155 0.71 -2.99 -38.68
CA ASP A 155 -0.18 -2.46 -37.64
C ASP A 155 -0.11 -3.28 -36.35
N ARG A 156 0.31 -4.55 -36.42
CA ARG A 156 0.54 -5.39 -35.23
C ARG A 156 1.64 -4.82 -34.32
N HIS A 157 2.55 -4.02 -34.88
CA HIS A 157 3.58 -3.33 -34.11
C HIS A 157 3.01 -2.47 -32.98
N TYR A 158 1.86 -1.82 -33.18
CA TYR A 158 1.25 -0.92 -32.19
C TYR A 158 0.65 -1.62 -30.95
N LEU A 159 0.57 -2.95 -30.97
CA LEU A 159 0.22 -3.79 -29.81
C LEU A 159 1.44 -4.56 -29.25
N SER A 160 2.62 -4.35 -29.81
CA SER A 160 3.83 -5.06 -29.40
C SER A 160 4.45 -4.46 -28.13
N ASP A 161 5.16 -5.30 -27.39
CA ASP A 161 5.99 -4.87 -26.26
C ASP A 161 7.05 -3.85 -26.67
N ALA A 162 7.57 -3.93 -27.90
CA ALA A 162 8.56 -2.99 -28.42
C ALA A 162 7.97 -1.57 -28.54
N TYR A 163 6.79 -1.43 -29.15
CA TYR A 163 6.10 -0.15 -29.26
C TYR A 163 5.71 0.40 -27.88
N LYS A 164 5.20 -0.47 -26.99
CA LYS A 164 4.88 -0.08 -25.62
C LYS A 164 6.10 0.47 -24.87
N ARG A 165 7.27 -0.16 -25.02
CA ARG A 165 8.54 0.34 -24.45
C ARG A 165 8.96 1.68 -25.06
N GLU A 166 8.79 1.85 -26.37
CA GLU A 166 9.02 3.15 -27.02
C GLU A 166 8.13 4.24 -26.42
N VAL A 167 6.82 4.01 -26.32
CA VAL A 167 5.86 4.96 -25.73
C VAL A 167 6.25 5.31 -24.28
N ILE A 168 6.56 4.30 -23.46
CA ILE A 168 6.97 4.50 -22.06
C ILE A 168 8.27 5.31 -21.97
N SER A 169 9.26 5.05 -22.82
CA SER A 169 10.54 5.76 -22.82
C SER A 169 10.41 7.26 -23.06
N GLN A 170 9.37 7.69 -23.77
CA GLN A 170 9.09 9.10 -24.06
C GLN A 170 8.31 9.82 -22.94
N MET A 171 7.77 9.09 -21.96
CA MET A 171 6.96 9.68 -20.90
C MET A 171 7.79 10.53 -19.93
N GLY A 172 7.21 11.63 -19.45
CA GLY A 172 7.80 12.38 -18.32
C GLY A 172 7.66 11.63 -16.99
N THR A 173 8.46 11.98 -15.99
CA THR A 173 8.44 11.31 -14.67
C THR A 173 7.07 11.34 -13.99
N SER A 174 6.34 12.45 -14.06
CA SER A 174 4.96 12.49 -13.53
C SER A 174 4.04 11.53 -14.28
N GLN A 175 4.14 11.49 -15.61
CA GLN A 175 3.29 10.64 -16.45
C GLN A 175 3.57 9.15 -16.21
N LEU A 176 4.83 8.76 -16.01
CA LEU A 176 5.20 7.41 -15.59
C LEU A 176 4.50 7.04 -14.27
N ILE A 177 4.62 7.90 -13.25
CA ILE A 177 3.98 7.67 -11.95
C ILE A 177 2.46 7.58 -12.07
N ASP A 178 1.84 8.51 -12.78
CA ASP A 178 0.39 8.53 -12.98
C ASP A 178 -0.09 7.24 -13.68
N THR A 179 0.68 6.74 -14.65
CA THR A 179 0.38 5.48 -15.35
C THR A 179 0.45 4.26 -14.42
N VAL A 180 1.43 4.20 -13.51
CA VAL A 180 1.47 3.16 -12.46
C VAL A 180 0.22 3.22 -11.59
N MET A 181 -0.19 4.43 -11.22
CA MET A 181 -1.24 4.67 -10.22
C MET A 181 -2.65 4.45 -10.76
N ILE A 182 -2.88 4.65 -12.06
CA ILE A 182 -4.19 4.40 -12.71
C ILE A 182 -4.31 2.99 -13.30
N ASN A 183 -3.19 2.26 -13.49
CA ASN A 183 -3.12 0.90 -14.02
C ASN A 183 -4.04 0.68 -15.24
N PRO A 184 -3.75 1.33 -16.39
CA PRO A 184 -4.67 1.39 -17.51
C PRO A 184 -4.51 0.23 -18.48
N THR A 185 -5.61 -0.18 -19.09
CA THR A 185 -5.64 -1.04 -20.28
C THR A 185 -6.18 -0.24 -21.46
N VAL A 186 -5.42 -0.23 -22.55
CA VAL A 186 -5.78 0.41 -23.82
C VAL A 186 -6.25 -0.66 -24.79
N SER A 187 -7.52 -0.60 -25.18
CA SER A 187 -8.10 -1.50 -26.17
C SER A 187 -8.17 -0.78 -27.53
N LEU A 188 -7.50 -1.32 -28.55
CA LEU A 188 -7.44 -0.74 -29.89
C LEU A 188 -8.46 -1.37 -30.83
N LEU A 189 -9.16 -0.52 -31.57
CA LEU A 189 -10.08 -0.89 -32.66
C LEU A 189 -9.52 -0.37 -33.99
N PRO A 190 -9.37 -1.20 -35.03
CA PRO A 190 -8.96 -0.73 -36.35
C PRO A 190 -9.95 0.30 -36.89
N SER A 191 -9.44 1.38 -37.46
CA SER A 191 -10.23 2.44 -38.05
C SER A 191 -9.73 2.75 -39.45
N TYR A 192 -10.64 2.82 -40.41
CA TYR A 192 -10.34 3.27 -41.77
C TYR A 192 -10.28 4.79 -41.89
N ARG A 193 -10.29 5.51 -40.76
CA ARG A 193 -10.19 6.98 -40.65
C ARG A 193 -9.00 7.34 -39.77
N ASP A 194 -8.47 8.55 -39.97
CA ASP A 194 -7.41 9.16 -39.15
C ASP A 194 -6.11 8.33 -39.07
N THR A 195 -5.62 8.00 -37.88
CA THR A 195 -4.32 7.34 -37.61
C THR A 195 -4.36 5.81 -37.69
N GLY A 196 -5.42 5.23 -38.27
CA GLY A 196 -5.56 3.77 -38.44
C GLY A 196 -6.18 3.04 -37.25
N PHE A 197 -6.31 3.70 -36.09
CA PHE A 197 -6.88 3.11 -34.87
C PHE A 197 -7.74 4.10 -34.09
N THR A 198 -8.75 3.55 -33.41
CA THR A 198 -9.48 4.21 -32.32
C THR A 198 -9.15 3.49 -31.02
N ALA A 199 -8.90 4.24 -29.94
CA ALA A 199 -8.58 3.67 -28.63
C ALA A 199 -9.72 3.86 -27.63
N THR A 200 -10.00 2.82 -26.84
CA THR A 200 -10.82 2.87 -25.63
C THR A 200 -9.98 2.47 -24.42
N TYR A 201 -10.38 2.90 -23.23
CA TYR A 201 -9.58 2.71 -22.01
C TYR A 201 -10.41 2.10 -20.89
N THR A 202 -9.82 1.15 -20.18
CA THR A 202 -10.28 0.71 -18.86
C THR A 202 -9.18 1.01 -17.84
N PHE A 203 -9.58 1.25 -16.60
CA PHE A 203 -8.67 1.68 -15.54
C PHE A 203 -8.93 0.86 -14.28
N GLU A 204 -7.85 0.40 -13.64
CA GLU A 204 -7.89 -0.30 -12.35
C GLU A 204 -7.06 0.48 -11.32
N PRO A 205 -7.49 1.70 -10.94
CA PRO A 205 -6.68 2.61 -10.15
C PRO A 205 -6.35 2.05 -8.77
N LEU A 206 -5.16 2.38 -8.26
CA LEU A 206 -4.68 2.03 -6.92
C LEU A 206 -5.31 2.93 -5.85
N SER A 207 -6.64 2.96 -5.83
CA SER A 207 -7.46 3.92 -5.08
C SER A 207 -7.38 3.74 -3.56
N ASN A 208 -6.96 2.57 -3.07
CA ASN A 208 -6.75 2.30 -1.65
C ASN A 208 -5.28 2.44 -1.20
N LEU A 209 -4.34 2.78 -2.09
CA LEU A 209 -2.93 2.96 -1.72
C LEU A 209 -2.70 4.13 -0.75
N VAL A 210 -3.67 5.05 -0.63
CA VAL A 210 -3.72 6.06 0.45
C VAL A 210 -3.57 5.41 1.83
N TYR A 211 -4.01 4.16 2.00
CA TYR A 211 -3.76 3.33 3.16
C TYR A 211 -2.52 2.48 2.96
N THR A 212 -1.37 3.10 3.21
CA THR A 212 -0.06 2.45 3.09
C THR A 212 0.21 1.41 4.16
N ARG A 213 -0.66 1.27 5.18
CA ARG A 213 -0.50 0.28 6.26
C ARG A 213 -0.64 -1.16 5.78
N ASP A 214 -1.50 -1.43 4.81
CA ASP A 214 -2.00 -2.79 4.60
C ASP A 214 -1.01 -3.69 3.86
N GLN A 215 -0.21 -3.13 2.94
CA GLN A 215 0.54 -3.89 1.94
C GLN A 215 1.73 -4.68 2.51
N GLN A 216 2.14 -4.37 3.74
CA GLN A 216 3.29 -4.97 4.42
C GLN A 216 3.19 -4.86 5.94
N VAL A 217 4.07 -5.58 6.64
CA VAL A 217 4.33 -5.38 8.07
C VAL A 217 5.80 -5.06 8.28
N THR A 218 6.12 -4.28 9.31
CA THR A 218 7.51 -4.05 9.74
C THR A 218 7.72 -4.80 11.05
N THR A 219 8.65 -5.75 11.06
CA THR A 219 8.96 -6.60 12.22
C THR A 219 10.32 -6.23 12.81
N CYS A 220 10.78 -6.99 13.81
CA CYS A 220 12.15 -6.85 14.32
C CYS A 220 13.22 -7.27 13.28
N LYS A 221 12.84 -8.03 12.24
CA LYS A 221 13.74 -8.49 11.16
C LYS A 221 13.76 -7.57 9.94
N GLY A 222 12.75 -6.73 9.79
CA GLY A 222 12.60 -5.84 8.63
C GLY A 222 11.19 -5.89 8.05
N ILE A 223 11.07 -5.56 6.76
CA ILE A 223 9.77 -5.51 6.09
C ILE A 223 9.39 -6.91 5.62
N VAL A 224 8.18 -7.35 5.93
CA VAL A 224 7.57 -8.54 5.33
C VAL A 224 6.44 -8.07 4.44
N MET A 225 6.51 -8.39 3.15
CA MET A 225 5.44 -8.04 2.22
C MET A 225 4.21 -8.91 2.49
N GLY A 226 3.06 -8.29 2.63
CA GLY A 226 1.79 -8.99 2.79
C GLY A 226 1.31 -9.62 1.50
N ARG A 227 0.27 -10.42 1.62
CA ARG A 227 -0.57 -10.88 0.51
C ARG A 227 -1.99 -10.50 0.86
N LEU A 228 -2.47 -9.40 0.30
CA LEU A 228 -3.79 -8.87 0.65
C LEU A 228 -4.89 -9.87 0.27
N ARG A 229 -6.03 -9.84 0.97
CA ARG A 229 -7.12 -10.78 0.63
C ARG A 229 -7.81 -10.42 -0.68
N SER A 230 -7.94 -9.11 -0.96
CA SER A 230 -8.51 -8.64 -2.22
C SER A 230 -7.50 -8.74 -3.36
N ALA A 231 -7.87 -9.43 -4.44
CA ALA A 231 -7.04 -9.52 -5.65
C ALA A 231 -6.83 -8.14 -6.30
N GLN A 232 -7.83 -7.26 -6.24
CA GLN A 232 -7.78 -5.90 -6.81
C GLN A 232 -6.66 -5.04 -6.20
N ARG A 233 -6.25 -5.33 -4.96
CA ARG A 233 -5.23 -4.54 -4.25
C ARG A 233 -3.80 -5.11 -4.37
N GLN A 234 -3.60 -6.23 -5.08
CA GLN A 234 -2.26 -6.86 -5.18
C GLN A 234 -1.22 -5.94 -5.85
N ARG A 235 -1.66 -5.07 -6.76
CA ARG A 235 -0.79 -4.12 -7.44
C ARG A 235 -0.21 -3.08 -6.47
N GLU A 236 -0.94 -2.72 -5.42
CA GLU A 236 -0.46 -1.85 -4.33
C GLU A 236 0.78 -2.46 -3.65
N VAL A 237 0.77 -3.77 -3.40
CA VAL A 237 1.90 -4.51 -2.80
C VAL A 237 3.15 -4.42 -3.68
N GLN A 238 2.98 -4.48 -5.00
CA GLN A 238 4.08 -4.38 -5.96
C GLN A 238 4.69 -2.98 -5.97
N VAL A 239 3.86 -1.93 -5.92
CA VAL A 239 4.32 -0.53 -5.84
C VAL A 239 5.05 -0.27 -4.52
N MET A 240 4.51 -0.73 -3.40
CA MET A 240 5.18 -0.57 -2.10
C MET A 240 6.51 -1.34 -2.03
N ARG A 241 6.58 -2.56 -2.57
CA ARG A 241 7.84 -3.31 -2.70
C ARG A 241 8.88 -2.54 -3.52
N PHE A 242 8.47 -1.96 -4.65
CA PHE A 242 9.35 -1.12 -5.45
C PHE A 242 9.89 0.06 -4.63
N CYS A 243 9.02 0.73 -3.88
CA CYS A 243 9.41 1.84 -3.00
C CYS A 243 10.44 1.40 -1.95
N PHE A 244 10.23 0.28 -1.26
CA PHE A 244 11.18 -0.22 -0.27
C PHE A 244 12.54 -0.58 -0.88
N ASN A 245 12.54 -1.27 -2.02
CA ASN A 245 13.78 -1.61 -2.73
C ASN A 245 14.54 -0.34 -3.15
N LYS A 246 13.84 0.66 -3.70
CA LYS A 246 14.42 1.95 -4.10
C LYS A 246 14.99 2.73 -2.92
N LEU A 247 14.37 2.61 -1.74
CA LEU A 247 14.84 3.18 -0.48
C LEU A 247 15.99 2.39 0.16
N GLY A 248 16.37 1.23 -0.38
CA GLY A 248 17.37 0.34 0.23
C GLY A 248 16.89 -0.36 1.50
N MET A 249 15.57 -0.39 1.73
CA MET A 249 14.97 -1.11 2.85
C MET A 249 14.86 -2.58 2.48
N ALA A 250 15.64 -3.42 3.15
CA ALA A 250 15.61 -4.86 2.92
C ALA A 250 14.23 -5.44 3.28
N VAL A 251 13.63 -6.11 2.29
CA VAL A 251 12.48 -6.99 2.51
C VAL A 251 13.01 -8.31 3.08
N ALA A 252 12.60 -8.62 4.30
CA ALA A 252 12.98 -9.83 5.02
C ALA A 252 12.28 -11.08 4.46
N GLY A 253 11.04 -10.93 3.96
CA GLY A 253 10.25 -12.02 3.40
C GLY A 253 8.94 -11.55 2.77
N GLU A 254 8.14 -12.50 2.31
CA GLU A 254 6.82 -12.24 1.74
C GLU A 254 5.86 -13.38 2.09
N ILE A 255 4.58 -13.06 2.24
CA ILE A 255 3.54 -14.07 2.44
C ILE A 255 3.14 -14.66 1.08
N LYS A 256 3.01 -15.98 1.03
CA LYS A 256 2.64 -16.76 -0.16
C LYS A 256 1.31 -17.47 0.05
N GLU A 257 0.66 -17.84 -1.05
CA GLU A 257 -0.54 -18.68 -1.02
C GLU A 257 -0.27 -20.01 -0.27
N PRO A 258 -1.19 -20.49 0.59
CA PRO A 258 -2.56 -20.02 0.87
C PRO A 258 -2.68 -18.90 1.93
N GLY A 259 -1.56 -18.33 2.39
CA GLY A 259 -1.53 -17.24 3.35
C GLY A 259 -2.02 -15.92 2.77
N TYR A 260 -2.75 -15.16 3.59
CA TYR A 260 -3.05 -13.75 3.35
C TYR A 260 -2.84 -12.95 4.63
N LEU A 261 -2.26 -11.76 4.50
CA LEU A 261 -1.85 -10.87 5.60
C LEU A 261 -1.99 -9.42 5.16
N GLU A 262 -2.63 -8.61 5.98
CA GLU A 262 -2.72 -7.16 5.83
C GLU A 262 -2.17 -6.47 7.08
N GLY A 263 -1.42 -5.39 6.91
CA GLY A 263 -0.68 -4.76 8.00
C GLY A 263 -1.51 -4.13 9.11
N GLY A 264 -2.80 -3.84 8.87
CA GLY A 264 -3.73 -3.40 9.92
C GLY A 264 -3.97 -4.44 11.01
N ASP A 265 -3.64 -5.72 10.75
CA ASP A 265 -3.73 -6.79 11.74
C ASP A 265 -2.47 -6.94 12.61
N PHE A 266 -1.33 -6.35 12.22
CA PHE A 266 -0.05 -6.60 12.86
C PHE A 266 0.34 -5.49 13.84
N PHE A 267 0.72 -5.88 15.06
CA PHE A 267 1.17 -4.98 16.12
C PHE A 267 2.49 -5.44 16.73
N PRO A 268 3.59 -4.68 16.58
CA PRO A 268 4.76 -4.84 17.42
C PRO A 268 4.44 -4.33 18.84
N MET A 269 4.38 -5.22 19.83
CA MET A 269 4.03 -4.84 21.21
C MET A 269 5.28 -4.47 22.01
N SER A 270 6.30 -5.31 21.91
CA SER A 270 7.62 -5.10 22.50
C SER A 270 8.65 -5.95 21.75
N ARG A 271 9.93 -5.74 22.05
CA ARG A 271 11.03 -6.60 21.55
C ARG A 271 10.78 -8.09 21.77
N ASP A 272 10.00 -8.42 22.79
CA ASP A 272 9.70 -9.79 23.16
C ASP A 272 8.41 -10.33 22.53
N LEU A 273 7.44 -9.48 22.15
CA LEU A 273 6.10 -9.88 21.73
C LEU A 273 5.64 -9.09 20.50
N ALA A 274 5.18 -9.82 19.47
CA ALA A 274 4.39 -9.27 18.38
C ALA A 274 2.99 -9.91 18.39
N MET A 275 2.01 -9.23 17.82
CA MET A 275 0.66 -9.75 17.62
C MET A 275 0.23 -9.67 16.17
N ALA A 276 -0.62 -10.61 15.74
CA ALA A 276 -1.34 -10.53 14.49
C ALA A 276 -2.81 -10.92 14.68
N GLY A 277 -3.73 -10.08 14.21
CA GLY A 277 -5.13 -10.43 14.05
C GLY A 277 -5.33 -11.47 12.95
N ILE A 278 -6.28 -12.39 13.12
CA ILE A 278 -6.78 -13.25 12.04
C ILE A 278 -8.31 -13.21 11.98
N GLY A 279 -8.85 -13.32 10.77
CA GLY A 279 -10.29 -13.24 10.50
C GLY A 279 -10.56 -12.89 9.05
N LEU A 280 -11.12 -11.71 8.80
CA LEU A 280 -11.52 -11.27 7.47
C LEU A 280 -10.35 -10.93 6.55
N ARG A 281 -9.21 -10.45 7.05
CA ARG A 281 -8.15 -9.84 6.22
C ARG A 281 -6.79 -10.51 6.37
N SER A 282 -6.57 -11.25 7.44
CA SER A 282 -5.38 -12.09 7.67
C SER A 282 -5.77 -13.49 8.13
N ASN A 283 -4.95 -14.52 7.86
CA ASN A 283 -5.23 -15.90 8.27
C ASN A 283 -4.08 -16.58 9.04
N LEU A 284 -4.41 -17.74 9.62
CA LEU A 284 -3.46 -18.55 10.36
C LEU A 284 -2.31 -19.07 9.48
N GLU A 285 -2.55 -19.32 8.18
CA GLU A 285 -1.49 -19.78 7.26
C GLU A 285 -0.41 -18.72 7.06
N ALA A 286 -0.78 -17.43 6.98
CA ALA A 286 0.21 -16.35 6.98
C ALA A 286 0.96 -16.26 8.31
N CYS A 287 0.27 -16.41 9.44
CA CYS A 287 0.90 -16.45 10.76
C CYS A 287 1.91 -17.60 10.91
N LYS A 288 1.60 -18.78 10.37
CA LYS A 288 2.54 -19.91 10.31
C LYS A 288 3.77 -19.58 9.47
N GLN A 289 3.60 -18.98 8.29
CA GLN A 289 4.73 -18.55 7.46
C GLN A 289 5.64 -17.54 8.19
N LEU A 290 5.05 -16.54 8.89
CA LEU A 290 5.81 -15.59 9.70
C LEU A 290 6.68 -16.29 10.76
N MET A 291 6.16 -17.35 11.37
CA MET A 291 6.86 -18.15 12.38
C MET A 291 7.89 -19.12 11.78
N ASP A 292 7.49 -19.88 10.76
CA ASP A 292 8.30 -20.96 10.16
C ASP A 292 9.49 -20.41 9.37
N GLU A 293 9.35 -19.22 8.77
CA GLU A 293 10.41 -18.53 8.04
C GLU A 293 11.23 -17.55 8.93
N ASP A 294 11.01 -17.53 10.26
CA ASP A 294 11.71 -16.66 11.23
C ASP A 294 11.64 -15.15 10.90
N LEU A 295 10.48 -14.69 10.40
CA LEU A 295 10.30 -13.33 9.90
C LEU A 295 9.93 -12.30 10.96
N LEU A 296 9.57 -12.73 12.17
CA LEU A 296 9.12 -11.86 13.26
C LEU A 296 10.27 -11.19 14.02
N GLY A 297 11.28 -11.98 14.41
CA GLY A 297 12.40 -11.54 15.24
C GLY A 297 12.08 -11.29 16.72
N THR A 298 10.90 -11.67 17.19
CA THR A 298 10.50 -11.64 18.61
C THR A 298 10.56 -13.03 19.23
N ARG A 299 10.56 -13.14 20.56
CA ARG A 299 10.50 -14.46 21.22
C ARG A 299 9.08 -15.01 21.30
N ARG A 300 8.08 -14.15 21.46
CA ARG A 300 6.67 -14.51 21.59
C ARG A 300 5.88 -13.90 20.42
N PHE A 301 4.86 -14.64 20.00
CA PHE A 301 3.93 -14.22 18.96
C PHE A 301 2.52 -14.62 19.36
N ALA A 302 1.61 -13.63 19.43
CA ALA A 302 0.22 -13.84 19.79
C ALA A 302 -0.69 -13.66 18.57
N VAL A 303 -1.44 -14.71 18.25
CA VAL A 303 -2.43 -14.71 17.18
C VAL A 303 -3.79 -14.39 17.78
N VAL A 304 -4.34 -13.22 17.45
CA VAL A 304 -5.62 -12.72 17.96
C VAL A 304 -6.74 -13.12 16.98
N ARG A 305 -7.52 -14.14 17.35
CA ARG A 305 -8.56 -14.73 16.52
C ARG A 305 -9.89 -13.99 16.66
N ASP A 306 -10.41 -13.53 15.53
CA ASP A 306 -11.79 -13.08 15.37
C ASP A 306 -12.67 -14.24 14.89
N ASP A 307 -13.09 -15.07 15.84
CA ASP A 307 -13.87 -16.29 15.60
C ASP A 307 -15.39 -16.02 15.57
N PHE A 308 -15.85 -14.93 16.20
CA PHE A 308 -17.27 -14.74 16.52
C PHE A 308 -17.92 -13.49 15.89
N ASP A 309 -17.13 -12.47 15.53
CA ASP A 309 -17.65 -11.18 15.06
C ASP A 309 -17.56 -11.08 13.54
N GLN A 310 -16.34 -11.17 12.99
CA GLN A 310 -16.05 -11.14 11.55
C GLN A 310 -16.81 -10.05 10.79
N HIS A 311 -16.93 -8.86 11.38
CA HIS A 311 -17.66 -7.73 10.83
C HIS A 311 -16.77 -6.83 9.98
N GLN A 312 -17.28 -6.30 8.86
CA GLN A 312 -16.52 -5.46 7.93
C GLN A 312 -16.01 -4.16 8.61
N ASP A 313 -16.79 -3.55 9.50
CA ASP A 313 -16.37 -2.34 10.27
C ASP A 313 -15.23 -2.61 11.27
N ARG A 314 -14.89 -3.89 11.47
CA ARG A 314 -13.86 -4.38 12.38
C ARG A 314 -12.90 -5.33 11.66
N MET A 315 -12.71 -5.08 10.35
CA MET A 315 -11.99 -5.96 9.41
C MET A 315 -10.54 -6.25 9.80
N HIS A 316 -9.89 -5.35 10.55
CA HIS A 316 -8.53 -5.48 11.05
C HIS A 316 -8.47 -5.30 12.57
N LEU A 317 -7.36 -5.73 13.18
CA LEU A 317 -7.09 -5.53 14.60
C LEU A 317 -7.00 -4.05 14.99
N ASP A 318 -6.42 -3.20 14.14
CA ASP A 318 -6.29 -1.75 14.39
C ASP A 318 -7.63 -0.98 14.32
N CYS A 319 -8.70 -1.62 13.85
CA CYS A 319 -10.07 -1.08 13.94
C CYS A 319 -10.67 -1.19 15.34
N VAL A 320 -10.11 -2.06 16.20
CA VAL A 320 -10.68 -2.37 17.53
C VAL A 320 -9.67 -2.26 18.67
N PHE A 321 -8.38 -2.10 18.39
CA PHE A 321 -7.30 -2.04 19.37
C PHE A 321 -6.18 -1.09 18.93
N SER A 322 -5.54 -0.39 19.86
CA SER A 322 -4.30 0.35 19.60
C SER A 322 -3.47 0.59 20.86
N VAL A 323 -2.14 0.55 20.70
CA VAL A 323 -1.18 0.82 21.77
C VAL A 323 -0.97 2.33 21.94
N LEU A 324 -1.17 2.83 23.15
CA LEU A 324 -1.01 4.24 23.48
C LEU A 324 0.30 4.54 24.20
N SER A 325 0.73 3.64 25.10
CA SER A 325 2.01 3.73 25.81
C SER A 325 2.51 2.32 26.13
N ASP A 326 3.61 2.20 26.87
CA ASP A 326 4.16 0.88 27.26
C ASP A 326 3.25 0.11 28.23
N THR A 327 2.28 0.80 28.83
CA THR A 327 1.39 0.24 29.85
C THR A 327 -0.06 0.65 29.62
N CYS A 328 -0.41 1.20 28.45
CA CYS A 328 -1.76 1.68 28.18
C CYS A 328 -2.15 1.45 26.72
N CYS A 329 -3.38 1.01 26.51
CA CYS A 329 -3.97 0.80 25.20
C CYS A 329 -5.45 1.18 25.20
N ILE A 330 -6.02 1.32 24.01
CA ILE A 330 -7.46 1.40 23.79
C ILE A 330 -7.97 0.12 23.17
N MET A 331 -9.19 -0.27 23.54
CA MET A 331 -9.85 -1.45 23.01
C MET A 331 -11.36 -1.22 22.91
N LEU A 332 -11.98 -1.72 21.85
CA LEU A 332 -13.44 -1.72 21.72
C LEU A 332 -14.08 -2.50 22.88
N SER A 333 -14.98 -1.88 23.61
CA SER A 333 -15.65 -2.47 24.78
C SER A 333 -16.42 -3.74 24.44
N ASP A 334 -17.00 -3.79 23.24
CA ASP A 334 -17.86 -4.89 22.81
C ASP A 334 -17.09 -6.22 22.74
N ILE A 335 -15.79 -6.19 22.45
CA ILE A 335 -14.98 -7.41 22.31
C ILE A 335 -14.33 -7.88 23.62
N MET A 336 -14.58 -7.17 24.74
CA MET A 336 -13.91 -7.43 26.01
C MET A 336 -14.67 -8.43 26.88
N GLY A 337 -13.92 -9.38 27.45
CA GLY A 337 -14.35 -10.29 28.50
C GLY A 337 -15.01 -11.58 28.01
N ASP A 338 -14.88 -12.63 28.80
CA ASP A 338 -15.25 -14.01 28.42
C ASP A 338 -16.72 -14.20 28.03
N LYS A 339 -17.59 -13.31 28.51
CA LYS A 339 -19.03 -13.34 28.25
C LYS A 339 -19.44 -12.56 27.01
N SER A 340 -18.53 -11.81 26.38
CA SER A 340 -18.86 -11.10 25.15
C SER A 340 -19.12 -12.09 24.02
N ALA A 341 -20.19 -11.83 23.27
CA ALA A 341 -20.57 -12.57 22.08
C ALA A 341 -19.59 -12.32 20.91
N THR A 342 -18.90 -11.18 20.91
CA THR A 342 -17.94 -10.76 19.88
C THR A 342 -16.49 -10.76 20.42
N ARG A 343 -16.24 -11.45 21.54
CA ARG A 343 -14.90 -11.55 22.14
C ARG A 343 -13.87 -12.09 21.15
N ARG A 344 -12.60 -11.75 21.35
CA ARG A 344 -11.49 -12.34 20.59
C ARG A 344 -10.68 -13.27 21.48
N LEU A 345 -10.11 -14.31 20.87
CA LEU A 345 -9.27 -15.31 21.57
C LEU A 345 -7.83 -15.19 21.11
N VAL A 346 -6.89 -15.51 21.98
CA VAL A 346 -5.45 -15.40 21.72
C VAL A 346 -4.77 -16.75 21.86
N ASP A 347 -4.06 -17.13 20.81
CA ASP A 347 -3.09 -18.22 20.84
C ASP A 347 -1.68 -17.65 20.89
N GLU A 348 -0.94 -17.97 21.93
CA GLU A 348 0.43 -17.50 22.12
C GLU A 348 1.43 -18.59 21.80
N TYR A 349 2.34 -18.27 20.90
CA TYR A 349 3.44 -19.11 20.48
C TYR A 349 4.76 -18.55 21.02
N THR A 350 5.62 -19.43 21.54
CA THR A 350 6.95 -19.08 22.02
C THR A 350 8.01 -19.73 21.16
N ARG A 351 9.00 -18.94 20.74
CA ARG A 351 10.18 -19.36 19.98
C ARG A 351 11.12 -20.13 20.90
N ASP A 352 11.38 -21.36 20.53
CA ASP A 352 12.35 -22.24 21.17
C ASP A 352 13.77 -21.74 20.84
N PRO A 353 14.62 -21.44 21.85
CA PRO A 353 15.93 -20.85 21.62
C PRO A 353 16.94 -21.81 20.96
N GLU A 354 16.74 -23.12 21.10
CA GLU A 354 17.66 -24.13 20.54
C GLU A 354 17.32 -24.44 19.09
N THR A 355 16.02 -24.62 18.80
CA THR A 355 15.55 -25.00 17.46
C THR A 355 15.19 -23.82 16.58
N GLY A 356 14.95 -22.65 17.18
CA GLY A 356 14.45 -21.45 16.50
C GLY A 356 12.99 -21.51 16.06
N LYS A 357 12.26 -22.60 16.38
CA LYS A 357 10.87 -22.80 15.97
C LYS A 357 9.90 -22.30 17.02
N TYR A 358 8.77 -21.75 16.58
CA TYR A 358 7.67 -21.38 17.47
C TYR A 358 6.85 -22.61 17.84
N LYS A 359 6.41 -22.67 19.10
CA LYS A 359 5.50 -23.70 19.63
C LYS A 359 4.36 -23.02 20.37
N LEU A 360 3.15 -23.54 20.20
CA LEU A 360 1.97 -23.09 20.93
C LEU A 360 2.20 -23.31 22.44
N THR A 361 2.05 -22.26 23.23
CA THR A 361 2.29 -22.27 24.68
C THR A 361 1.05 -21.92 25.50
N ARG A 362 0.16 -21.08 24.97
CA ARG A 362 -1.16 -20.79 25.52
C ARG A 362 -2.16 -20.75 24.38
N GLU A 363 -3.36 -21.26 24.61
CA GLU A 363 -4.40 -21.35 23.60
C GLU A 363 -5.71 -20.78 24.14
N GLY A 364 -6.44 -20.04 23.30
CA GLY A 364 -7.79 -19.60 23.63
C GLY A 364 -7.91 -18.65 24.82
N VAL A 365 -6.90 -17.83 25.09
CA VAL A 365 -6.97 -16.81 26.15
C VAL A 365 -7.83 -15.64 25.66
N GLU A 366 -8.80 -15.16 26.44
CA GLU A 366 -9.58 -13.99 26.04
C GLU A 366 -8.71 -12.75 25.89
N PHE A 367 -8.94 -11.97 24.82
CA PHE A 367 -8.03 -10.92 24.38
C PHE A 367 -7.82 -9.80 25.40
N SER A 368 -8.88 -9.30 26.05
CA SER A 368 -8.74 -8.26 27.07
C SER A 368 -7.98 -8.77 28.32
N ALA A 369 -8.20 -10.03 28.70
CA ALA A 369 -7.48 -10.69 29.78
C ALA A 369 -6.01 -10.94 29.41
N PHE A 370 -5.72 -11.31 28.16
CA PHE A 370 -4.36 -11.45 27.64
C PHE A 370 -3.61 -10.11 27.73
N ILE A 371 -4.19 -9.03 27.20
CA ILE A 371 -3.60 -7.69 27.22
C ILE A 371 -3.39 -7.17 28.65
N ALA A 372 -4.35 -7.37 29.55
CA ALA A 372 -4.19 -7.03 30.95
C ALA A 372 -3.08 -7.85 31.62
N GLY A 373 -2.93 -9.13 31.26
CA GLY A 373 -1.85 -10.00 31.72
C GLY A 373 -0.45 -9.57 31.25
N GLU A 374 -0.36 -8.93 30.08
CA GLU A 374 0.85 -8.28 29.58
C GLU A 374 1.15 -6.93 30.27
N GLY A 375 0.33 -6.52 31.24
CA GLY A 375 0.54 -5.31 32.05
C GLY A 375 -0.06 -4.03 31.49
N TYR A 376 -0.91 -4.13 30.45
CA TYR A 376 -1.56 -2.96 29.86
C TYR A 376 -2.85 -2.58 30.60
N ALA A 377 -2.98 -1.29 30.92
CA ALA A 377 -4.24 -0.68 31.26
C ALA A 377 -5.08 -0.44 30.01
N ILE A 378 -6.26 -1.04 29.97
CA ILE A 378 -7.21 -0.87 28.86
C ILE A 378 -8.13 0.31 29.13
N ILE A 379 -8.20 1.25 28.18
CA ILE A 379 -9.21 2.30 28.10
C ILE A 379 -10.31 1.81 27.13
N PRO A 380 -11.52 1.50 27.60
CA PRO A 380 -12.58 0.95 26.74
C PRO A 380 -13.16 2.02 25.82
N ILE A 381 -13.31 1.71 24.54
CA ILE A 381 -13.91 2.57 23.51
C ILE A 381 -15.28 1.99 23.13
N THR A 382 -16.32 2.82 23.11
CA THR A 382 -17.67 2.37 22.73
C THR A 382 -17.76 2.05 21.25
N ASN A 383 -18.74 1.23 20.85
CA ASN A 383 -19.02 0.96 19.44
C ASN A 383 -19.30 2.24 18.63
N GLU A 384 -20.03 3.21 19.20
CA GLU A 384 -20.30 4.50 18.54
C GLU A 384 -19.02 5.28 18.21
N HIS A 385 -18.06 5.28 19.13
CA HIS A 385 -16.75 5.91 18.91
C HIS A 385 -15.91 5.09 17.92
N GLN A 386 -15.97 3.74 17.99
CA GLN A 386 -15.24 2.87 17.10
C GLN A 386 -15.67 3.04 15.63
N LEU A 387 -16.97 3.17 15.36
CA LEU A 387 -17.51 3.49 14.03
C LEU A 387 -17.05 4.87 13.51
N GLN A 388 -16.54 5.73 14.39
CA GLN A 388 -15.91 7.01 14.07
C GLN A 388 -14.38 6.94 14.12
N TYR A 389 -13.83 5.73 13.95
CA TYR A 389 -12.40 5.44 13.86
C TYR A 389 -11.60 5.76 15.15
N ALA A 390 -12.26 5.80 16.31
CA ALA A 390 -11.63 6.15 17.58
C ALA A 390 -10.48 5.22 18.00
N CYS A 391 -10.54 3.94 17.61
CA CYS A 391 -9.48 2.96 17.88
C CYS A 391 -8.29 3.10 16.93
N ASN A 392 -8.47 3.67 15.74
CA ASN A 392 -7.45 3.75 14.71
C ASN A 392 -6.61 5.02 14.86
N VAL A 393 -5.71 4.99 15.84
CA VAL A 393 -4.81 6.09 16.21
C VAL A 393 -3.38 5.78 15.82
N LEU A 394 -2.61 6.81 15.48
CA LEU A 394 -1.19 6.65 15.14
C LEU A 394 -0.32 7.03 16.35
N ASN A 395 0.50 6.10 16.82
CA ASN A 395 1.48 6.36 17.87
C ASN A 395 2.83 6.79 17.25
N LEU A 396 3.28 8.02 17.55
CA LEU A 396 4.57 8.58 17.11
C LEU A 396 5.73 8.25 18.07
N GLY A 397 5.45 7.45 19.09
CA GLY A 397 6.35 7.07 20.17
C GLY A 397 6.37 8.08 21.31
N ASP A 398 6.87 7.62 22.46
CA ASP A 398 6.84 8.34 23.74
C ASP A 398 5.43 8.79 24.13
N SER A 399 4.44 7.93 23.87
CA SER A 399 3.03 8.17 24.15
C SER A 399 2.45 9.40 23.45
N ARG A 400 2.97 9.77 22.28
CA ARG A 400 2.44 10.86 21.45
C ARG A 400 1.51 10.29 20.39
N ILE A 401 0.23 10.60 20.51
CA ILE A 401 -0.84 9.96 19.74
C ILE A 401 -1.47 10.97 18.78
N VAL A 402 -1.63 10.59 17.52
CA VAL A 402 -2.46 11.31 16.56
C VAL A 402 -3.80 10.60 16.46
N SER A 403 -4.89 11.34 16.67
CA SER A 403 -6.27 10.83 16.61
C SER A 403 -7.12 11.71 15.69
N VAL A 404 -8.20 11.13 15.16
CA VAL A 404 -9.18 11.84 14.32
C VAL A 404 -10.50 12.09 15.05
N HIS A 405 -10.65 11.57 16.27
CA HIS A 405 -11.91 11.56 17.00
C HIS A 405 -11.78 12.30 18.35
N PRO A 406 -12.20 13.58 18.43
CA PRO A 406 -12.04 14.40 19.64
C PRO A 406 -12.63 13.81 20.93
N PRO A 407 -13.82 13.16 20.93
CA PRO A 407 -14.38 12.58 22.14
C PRO A 407 -13.52 11.47 22.75
N SER A 408 -12.97 10.56 21.94
CA SER A 408 -12.06 9.52 22.44
C SER A 408 -10.70 10.08 22.81
N ALA A 409 -10.18 11.09 22.09
CA ALA A 409 -8.96 11.79 22.50
C ALA A 409 -9.11 12.41 23.90
N ARG A 410 -10.26 13.06 24.18
CA ARG A 410 -10.56 13.59 25.52
C ARG A 410 -10.66 12.48 26.57
N GLN A 411 -11.22 11.33 26.22
CA GLN A 411 -11.28 10.17 27.10
C GLN A 411 -9.87 9.66 27.45
N ILE A 412 -8.99 9.53 26.45
CA ILE A 412 -7.60 9.09 26.62
C ILE A 412 -6.84 10.04 27.55
N VAL A 413 -6.87 11.36 27.28
CA VAL A 413 -6.13 12.36 28.07
C VAL A 413 -6.66 12.48 29.52
N ARG A 414 -7.95 12.19 29.75
CA ARG A 414 -8.54 12.20 31.10
C ARG A 414 -8.21 10.94 31.91
N ASP A 415 -7.82 9.85 31.25
CA ASP A 415 -7.55 8.61 31.94
C ASP A 415 -6.24 8.73 32.74
N PRO A 416 -6.26 8.53 34.07
CA PRO A 416 -5.08 8.73 34.89
C PRO A 416 -3.92 7.77 34.55
N ARG A 417 -4.18 6.68 33.82
CA ARG A 417 -3.21 5.66 33.43
C ARG A 417 -2.43 6.07 32.17
N PHE A 418 -2.92 7.03 31.39
CA PHE A 418 -2.22 7.61 30.25
C PHE A 418 -1.50 8.90 30.66
N LYS A 419 -0.21 9.03 30.31
CA LYS A 419 0.64 10.18 30.66
C LYS A 419 1.23 10.89 29.44
N GLY A 420 0.74 10.54 28.25
CA GLY A 420 1.22 11.07 26.99
C GLY A 420 0.46 12.29 26.52
N ASP A 421 0.63 12.58 25.23
CA ASP A 421 -0.05 13.66 24.52
C ASP A 421 -0.93 13.10 23.39
N VAL A 422 -2.05 13.78 23.12
CA VAL A 422 -2.95 13.41 22.03
C VAL A 422 -3.23 14.64 21.17
N GLN A 423 -2.74 14.62 19.94
CA GLN A 423 -3.09 15.61 18.93
C GLN A 423 -4.25 15.11 18.08
N VAL A 424 -5.28 15.95 17.98
CA VAL A 424 -6.44 15.67 17.13
C VAL A 424 -6.32 16.44 15.82
N ILE A 425 -6.53 15.76 14.70
CA ILE A 425 -6.57 16.37 13.37
C ILE A 425 -7.91 16.09 12.68
N ASP A 426 -8.32 16.98 11.77
CA ASP A 426 -9.42 16.68 10.86
C ASP A 426 -8.90 15.83 9.70
N PHE A 427 -9.46 14.62 9.57
CA PHE A 427 -9.12 13.65 8.55
C PHE A 427 -10.38 13.08 7.88
N SER A 428 -11.51 13.77 8.06
CA SER A 428 -12.86 13.29 7.74
C SER A 428 -13.08 12.90 6.28
N SER A 429 -12.42 13.57 5.33
CA SER A 429 -12.55 13.24 3.91
C SER A 429 -11.77 12.00 3.54
N ILE A 430 -10.71 11.67 4.28
CA ILE A 430 -9.98 10.41 4.11
C ILE A 430 -10.71 9.29 4.85
N THR A 431 -11.29 9.55 6.02
CA THR A 431 -12.07 8.53 6.73
C THR A 431 -13.29 8.05 5.97
N SER A 432 -13.86 8.87 5.08
CA SER A 432 -14.88 8.43 4.11
C SER A 432 -14.42 7.28 3.20
N MET A 433 -13.12 7.00 3.08
CA MET A 433 -12.58 5.89 2.32
C MET A 433 -12.35 4.62 3.17
N TYR A 434 -12.96 4.50 4.36
CA TYR A 434 -12.88 3.28 5.20
C TYR A 434 -11.54 3.08 5.96
N GLY A 435 -10.96 4.14 6.54
CA GLY A 435 -9.70 4.06 7.30
C GLY A 435 -9.31 5.39 7.97
N SER A 436 -8.26 5.40 8.79
CA SER A 436 -7.83 6.60 9.53
C SER A 436 -6.30 6.74 9.53
N VAL A 437 -5.74 7.57 10.40
CA VAL A 437 -4.32 7.95 10.43
C VAL A 437 -3.36 6.76 10.61
N HIS A 438 -3.78 5.69 11.30
CA HIS A 438 -2.96 4.48 11.39
C HIS A 438 -2.94 3.71 10.07
N CYS A 439 -4.10 3.57 9.42
CA CYS A 439 -4.21 2.97 8.08
C CYS A 439 -3.43 3.77 7.02
N ALA A 440 -3.48 5.10 7.10
CA ALA A 440 -2.87 6.02 6.15
C ALA A 440 -1.36 6.24 6.37
N SER A 441 -0.73 5.47 7.25
CA SER A 441 0.70 5.58 7.54
C SER A 441 1.36 4.23 7.64
N GLN A 442 2.47 4.06 6.94
CA GLN A 442 3.42 2.99 7.20
C GLN A 442 4.61 3.56 7.95
N VAL A 443 4.66 3.34 9.26
CA VAL A 443 5.90 3.55 10.00
C VAL A 443 6.85 2.43 9.61
N VAL A 444 7.95 2.74 8.94
CA VAL A 444 8.94 1.74 8.47
C VAL A 444 10.16 1.65 9.39
N LYS A 445 10.39 2.68 10.20
CA LYS A 445 11.43 2.66 11.21
C LYS A 445 10.97 3.35 12.46
N ARG A 446 11.02 2.60 13.57
CA ARG A 446 11.01 3.15 14.91
C ARG A 446 12.40 3.05 15.52
N ILE A 447 12.75 3.94 16.44
CA ILE A 447 14.04 3.94 17.15
C ILE A 447 13.92 2.98 18.34
N PRO A 448 14.61 1.82 18.33
CA PRO A 448 14.53 0.89 19.44
C PRO A 448 15.02 1.54 20.71
N ARG A 449 14.34 1.27 21.83
CA ARG A 449 14.83 1.73 23.13
C ARG A 449 16.09 0.96 23.52
N LYS A 450 17.07 1.69 24.06
CA LYS A 450 18.37 1.11 24.47
C LYS A 450 18.26 0.21 25.68
#